data_AF-A0AAD4NC15-F1
#
_entry.id   AF-A0AAD4NC15-F1
#
_cell.length_a   1.000
_cell.length_b   1.000
_cell.length_c   1.000
_cell.angle_alpha   90.00
_cell.angle_beta   90.00
_cell.angle_gamma   90.00
#
_symmetry.space_group_name_H-M   'P 1'
#
loop_
_entity.id
_entity.type
_entity.pdbx_description
1 polymer ?
#
loop_
_entity_poly.entity_id
_entity_poly.type
_entity_poly.pdbx_seq_one_letter_code
_entity_poly.pdbx_strand_id
1 'polypeptide(L)'
;MPPSMNPTTVSSSPMTASSLPFCAKMGDKKLTFKEKASIKFVDAGDPKFLKDIKSKMGYREPATVVDKFNTDEEDDEPQVDRDDIRNMPEEERPQIVVLNEETDISHDELQTVIDEHKKSEEKKKIDSGQIIFRKPEKRASTDSDKKEEEAKKPKADAATMKKLQSSKLLSFGDEEDE
;
A
#
# COMPACT_ATOMS: atom_id res chain seq x y z
N MET A 1 -25.95 -74.38 23.05
CA MET A 1 -25.43 -73.08 23.52
C MET A 1 -25.79 -72.02 22.49
N PRO A 2 -26.78 -71.15 22.77
CA PRO A 2 -26.98 -69.92 22.00
C PRO A 2 -26.19 -68.75 22.63
N PRO A 3 -25.79 -67.73 21.84
CA PRO A 3 -25.06 -66.57 22.35
C PRO A 3 -25.98 -65.59 23.09
N SER A 4 -25.52 -65.20 24.28
CA SER A 4 -26.06 -64.12 25.11
C SER A 4 -25.94 -62.78 24.38
N MET A 5 -27.08 -62.17 24.03
CA MET A 5 -27.14 -60.80 23.53
C MET A 5 -27.41 -59.87 24.71
N ASN A 6 -26.49 -58.93 24.94
CA ASN A 6 -26.57 -57.94 26.01
C ASN A 6 -27.61 -56.86 25.67
N PRO A 7 -28.38 -56.32 26.64
CA PRO A 7 -29.29 -55.21 26.37
C PRO A 7 -28.51 -53.90 26.20
N THR A 8 -28.63 -53.29 25.02
CA THR A 8 -28.18 -51.92 24.75
C THR A 8 -29.03 -50.94 25.56
N THR A 9 -28.43 -50.33 26.58
CA THR A 9 -29.04 -49.22 27.32
C THR A 9 -29.05 -47.97 26.45
N VAL A 10 -30.23 -47.57 25.95
CA VAL A 10 -30.43 -46.23 25.40
C VAL A 10 -30.37 -45.22 26.54
N SER A 11 -29.25 -44.52 26.63
CA SER A 11 -29.09 -43.31 27.45
C SER A 11 -29.86 -42.17 26.79
N SER A 12 -31.15 -42.06 27.11
CA SER A 12 -31.97 -40.88 26.81
C SER A 12 -31.50 -39.73 27.72
N SER A 13 -30.63 -38.88 27.20
CA SER A 13 -30.31 -37.60 27.85
C SER A 13 -31.45 -36.63 27.60
N PRO A 14 -32.02 -35.97 28.63
CA PRO A 14 -32.98 -34.91 28.42
C PRO A 14 -32.26 -33.71 27.79
N MET A 15 -32.73 -33.26 26.63
CA MET A 15 -32.32 -31.99 26.06
C MET A 15 -32.75 -30.88 27.02
N THR A 16 -31.79 -30.29 27.71
CA THR A 16 -32.01 -29.06 28.46
C THR A 16 -32.32 -27.96 27.46
N ALA A 17 -33.55 -27.45 27.49
CA ALA A 17 -33.95 -26.29 26.73
C ALA A 17 -32.99 -25.14 27.09
N SER A 18 -32.19 -24.71 26.13
CA SER A 18 -31.41 -23.48 26.22
C SER A 18 -32.40 -22.33 26.30
N SER A 19 -32.73 -21.97 27.54
CA SER A 19 -33.35 -20.70 27.90
C SER A 19 -32.49 -19.60 27.31
N LEU A 20 -32.92 -19.05 26.18
CA LEU A 20 -32.35 -17.83 25.61
C LEU A 20 -32.30 -16.78 26.73
N PRO A 21 -31.19 -16.04 26.87
CA PRO A 21 -31.13 -15.00 27.87
C PRO A 21 -32.16 -13.93 27.49
N PHE A 22 -33.20 -13.83 28.32
CA PHE A 22 -34.05 -12.66 28.42
C PHE A 22 -33.11 -11.46 28.52
N CYS A 23 -33.04 -10.66 27.46
CA CYS A 23 -32.29 -9.41 27.45
C CYS A 23 -32.99 -8.44 28.41
N ALA A 24 -32.67 -8.58 29.69
CA ALA A 24 -33.07 -7.63 30.71
C ALA A 24 -32.35 -6.32 30.39
N LYS A 25 -33.13 -5.33 29.97
CA LYS A 25 -32.69 -3.95 29.82
C LYS A 25 -32.22 -3.47 31.20
N MET A 26 -30.93 -3.60 31.48
CA MET A 26 -30.31 -3.13 32.71
C MET A 26 -30.23 -1.61 32.64
N GLY A 27 -31.33 -0.95 33.00
CA GLY A 27 -31.28 0.47 33.36
C GLY A 27 -30.30 0.68 34.52
N ASP A 28 -29.76 1.88 34.61
CA ASP A 28 -28.62 2.31 35.42
C ASP A 28 -28.73 1.97 36.92
N LYS A 29 -28.50 0.70 37.29
CA LYS A 29 -28.39 0.27 38.68
C LYS A 29 -26.98 0.63 39.16
N LYS A 30 -26.89 1.58 40.09
CA LYS A 30 -25.63 1.95 40.73
C LYS A 30 -25.09 0.77 41.55
N LEU A 31 -24.00 0.17 41.08
CA LEU A 31 -23.32 -0.92 41.77
C LEU A 31 -22.74 -0.48 43.12
N THR A 32 -22.83 -1.35 44.11
CA THR A 32 -22.22 -1.16 45.44
C THR A 32 -20.70 -1.28 45.37
N PHE A 33 -19.99 -0.78 46.39
CA PHE A 33 -18.52 -0.80 46.44
C PHE A 33 -17.94 -2.21 46.29
N LYS A 34 -18.56 -3.22 46.92
CA LYS A 34 -18.12 -4.62 46.82
C LYS A 34 -18.31 -5.20 45.42
N GLU A 35 -19.41 -4.85 44.76
CA GLU A 35 -19.67 -5.29 43.38
C GLU A 35 -18.68 -4.63 42.40
N LYS A 36 -18.40 -3.34 42.58
CA LYS A 36 -17.38 -2.61 41.80
C LYS A 36 -15.98 -3.20 41.97
N ALA A 37 -15.61 -3.59 43.20
CA ALA A 37 -14.31 -4.20 43.48
C ALA A 37 -14.12 -5.59 42.83
N SER A 38 -15.21 -6.25 42.42
CA SER A 38 -15.16 -7.55 41.74
C SER A 38 -15.03 -7.48 40.22
N ILE A 39 -15.12 -6.27 39.62
CA ILE A 39 -15.01 -6.06 38.18
C ILE A 39 -13.55 -5.92 37.78
N LYS A 40 -13.09 -6.77 36.87
CA LYS A 40 -11.76 -6.68 36.26
C LYS A 40 -11.87 -6.01 34.90
N PHE A 41 -10.93 -5.12 34.60
CA PHE A 41 -10.77 -4.58 33.26
C PHE A 41 -10.35 -5.71 32.32
N VAL A 42 -11.11 -5.89 31.25
CA VAL A 42 -10.77 -6.80 30.16
C VAL A 42 -10.50 -5.92 28.95
N ASP A 43 -9.23 -5.83 28.57
CA ASP A 43 -8.86 -5.20 27.32
C ASP A 43 -9.22 -6.15 26.17
N ALA A 44 -10.34 -5.88 25.51
CA ALA A 44 -10.78 -6.67 24.36
C ALA A 44 -10.03 -6.29 23.07
N GLY A 45 -9.16 -5.28 23.11
CA GLY A 45 -8.51 -4.70 21.94
C GLY A 45 -9.53 -4.19 20.91
N ASP A 46 -9.03 -3.84 19.72
CA ASP A 46 -9.92 -3.38 18.65
C ASP A 46 -10.72 -4.53 18.02
N PRO A 47 -12.03 -4.34 17.76
CA PRO A 47 -12.85 -5.25 16.98
C PRO A 47 -12.37 -5.31 15.52
N LYS A 48 -12.63 -6.44 14.84
CA LYS A 48 -12.14 -6.73 13.48
C LYS A 48 -12.43 -5.61 12.47
N PHE A 49 -13.62 -5.01 12.54
CA PHE A 49 -14.00 -3.90 11.66
C PHE A 49 -13.09 -2.67 11.80
N LEU A 50 -12.72 -2.30 13.03
CA LEU A 50 -11.82 -1.17 13.28
C LEU A 50 -10.38 -1.49 12.84
N LYS A 51 -9.94 -2.74 13.00
CA LYS A 51 -8.64 -3.22 12.47
C LYS A 51 -8.58 -3.10 10.95
N ASP A 52 -9.61 -3.58 10.25
CA ASP A 52 -9.68 -3.52 8.79
C ASP A 52 -9.69 -2.08 8.27
N ILE A 53 -10.38 -1.16 8.96
CA ILE A 53 -10.38 0.26 8.61
C ILE A 53 -9.02 0.90 8.88
N LYS A 54 -8.41 0.65 10.05
CA LYS A 54 -7.08 1.16 10.40
C LYS A 54 -6.04 0.72 9.36
N SER A 55 -6.06 -0.55 8.95
CA SER A 55 -5.16 -1.07 7.91
C SER A 55 -5.41 -0.42 6.54
N LYS A 56 -6.67 -0.26 6.12
CA LYS A 56 -7.01 0.39 4.84
C LYS A 56 -6.65 1.87 4.80
N MET A 57 -6.76 2.56 5.93
CA MET A 57 -6.44 3.97 6.09
C MET A 57 -4.93 4.21 6.30
N GLY A 58 -4.12 3.15 6.39
CA GLY A 58 -2.70 3.27 6.71
C GLY A 58 -2.42 3.82 8.12
N TYR A 59 -3.34 3.64 9.06
CA TYR A 59 -3.17 4.10 10.43
C TYR A 59 -2.01 3.35 11.09
N ARG A 60 -0.97 4.09 11.46
CA ARG A 60 0.15 3.63 12.29
C ARG A 60 -0.04 4.17 13.69
N GLU A 61 0.11 3.30 14.70
CA GLU A 61 0.09 3.77 16.09
C GLU A 61 1.24 4.76 16.31
N PRO A 62 1.01 5.86 17.04
CA PRO A 62 2.05 6.84 17.29
C PRO A 62 3.22 6.16 18.01
N ALA A 63 4.45 6.48 17.58
CA ALA A 63 5.68 5.93 18.16
C ALA A 63 5.63 6.01 19.68
N THR A 64 5.58 4.84 20.33
CA THR A 64 5.61 4.77 21.79
C THR A 64 7.02 5.10 22.28
N VAL A 65 7.15 5.54 23.54
CA VAL A 65 8.45 5.99 24.07
C VAL A 65 9.51 4.88 24.01
N VAL A 66 9.10 3.60 24.10
CA VAL A 66 9.98 2.43 23.96
C VAL A 66 10.50 2.23 22.53
N ASP A 67 9.74 2.64 21.53
CA ASP A 67 10.07 2.49 20.10
C ASP A 67 11.25 3.41 19.71
N LYS A 68 11.38 4.55 20.40
CA LYS A 68 12.51 5.48 20.27
C LYS A 68 13.83 4.92 20.79
N PHE A 69 13.80 3.86 21.61
CA PHE A 69 14.99 3.19 22.12
C PHE A 69 15.40 1.99 21.28
N ASN A 70 14.51 1.47 20.42
CA ASN A 70 14.75 0.32 19.56
C ASN A 70 14.90 0.74 18.07
N THR A 71 15.31 1.97 17.81
CA THR A 71 15.41 2.52 16.45
C THR A 71 16.73 2.10 15.77
N ASP A 72 16.91 0.80 15.58
CA ASP A 72 17.90 0.25 14.63
C ASP A 72 17.21 -0.50 13.47
N GLU A 73 15.89 -0.65 13.49
CA GLU A 73 15.14 -1.38 12.45
C GLU A 73 14.32 -0.42 11.58
N GLU A 74 14.89 -0.15 10.40
CA GLU A 74 14.17 0.04 9.12
C GLU A 74 13.26 1.27 9.00
N ASP A 75 13.86 2.46 8.99
CA ASP A 75 13.43 3.46 8.00
C ASP A 75 14.11 3.07 6.66
N ASP A 76 13.43 2.25 5.85
CA ASP A 76 13.78 1.93 4.45
C ASP A 76 13.57 3.15 3.51
N GLU A 77 13.36 4.33 4.06
CA GLU A 77 13.55 5.56 3.30
C GLU A 77 15.06 5.66 3.02
N PRO A 78 15.49 5.80 1.75
CA PRO A 78 16.88 6.14 1.51
C PRO A 78 17.16 7.38 2.34
N GLN A 79 18.18 7.34 3.20
CA GLN A 79 18.72 8.53 3.88
C GLN A 79 19.23 9.49 2.80
N VAL A 80 18.29 10.15 2.15
CA VAL A 80 18.54 11.26 1.26
C VAL A 80 18.86 12.40 2.19
N ASP A 81 20.11 12.83 2.14
CA ASP A 81 20.54 14.02 2.84
C ASP A 81 19.65 15.17 2.35
N ARG A 82 18.78 15.66 3.25
CA ARG A 82 17.81 16.72 2.93
C ARG A 82 18.52 18.04 2.62
N ASP A 83 19.74 18.20 3.11
CA ASP A 83 20.55 19.38 2.89
C ASP A 83 21.38 19.28 1.59
N ASP A 84 21.32 18.15 0.87
CA ASP A 84 21.97 18.02 -0.44
C ASP A 84 21.20 18.81 -1.52
N ILE A 85 21.92 19.70 -2.20
CA ILE A 85 21.43 20.55 -3.30
C ILE A 85 20.74 19.71 -4.39
N ARG A 86 21.16 18.44 -4.58
CA ARG A 86 20.57 17.51 -5.55
C ARG A 86 19.12 17.16 -5.23
N ASN A 87 18.79 17.11 -3.95
CA ASN A 87 17.49 16.70 -3.38
C ASN A 87 16.59 17.91 -3.07
N MET A 88 17.19 19.11 -2.91
CA MET A 88 16.47 20.34 -2.59
C MET A 88 15.76 20.93 -3.84
N PRO A 89 14.50 21.40 -3.70
CA PRO A 89 13.77 22.05 -4.79
C PRO A 89 14.45 23.37 -5.19
N GLU A 90 14.36 23.75 -6.48
CA GLU A 90 15.06 24.91 -7.05
C GLU A 90 14.77 26.22 -6.29
N GLU A 91 13.54 26.39 -5.80
CA GLU A 91 13.06 27.57 -5.06
C GLU A 91 13.67 27.72 -3.65
N GLU A 92 14.14 26.61 -3.05
CA GLU A 92 14.73 26.59 -1.70
C GLU A 92 16.26 26.65 -1.74
N ARG A 93 16.86 26.48 -2.92
CA ARG A 93 18.33 26.52 -3.08
C ARG A 93 18.88 27.91 -2.76
N PRO A 94 20.06 28.00 -2.13
CA PRO A 94 20.69 29.29 -1.86
C PRO A 94 21.07 30.02 -3.14
N GLN A 95 21.00 31.34 -3.11
CA GLN A 95 21.47 32.20 -4.20
C GLN A 95 22.98 32.02 -4.41
N ILE A 96 23.38 31.71 -5.64
CA ILE A 96 24.78 31.58 -6.04
C ILE A 96 25.29 32.97 -6.48
N VAL A 97 26.45 33.36 -5.95
CA VAL A 97 27.16 34.58 -6.33
C VAL A 97 28.53 34.18 -6.87
N VAL A 98 28.79 34.48 -8.15
CA VAL A 98 30.06 34.21 -8.83
C VAL A 98 30.97 35.42 -8.64
N LEU A 99 32.15 35.22 -8.06
CA LEU A 99 33.14 36.30 -7.90
C LEU A 99 34.21 36.22 -8.99
N ASN A 100 34.66 35.01 -9.33
CA ASN A 100 35.66 34.77 -10.37
C ASN A 100 35.13 33.73 -11.36
N GLU A 101 34.99 34.13 -12.63
CA GLU A 101 34.45 33.26 -13.70
C GLU A 101 35.35 32.06 -14.04
N GLU A 102 36.65 32.12 -13.72
CA GLU A 102 37.59 31.04 -14.03
C GLU A 102 37.59 29.91 -12.99
N THR A 103 37.21 30.20 -11.73
CA THR A 103 37.28 29.24 -10.61
C THR A 103 35.93 28.84 -10.09
N ASP A 104 34.96 29.76 -10.13
CA ASP A 104 33.65 29.57 -9.53
C ASP A 104 32.68 29.03 -10.58
N ILE A 105 31.84 28.08 -10.17
CA ILE A 105 30.85 27.45 -11.04
C ILE A 105 29.62 28.34 -11.09
N SER A 106 29.13 28.61 -12.30
CA SER A 106 27.90 29.37 -12.51
C SER A 106 26.66 28.55 -12.19
N HIS A 107 25.52 29.23 -12.00
CA HIS A 107 24.22 28.58 -11.74
C HIS A 107 23.88 27.50 -12.80
N ASP A 108 24.09 27.82 -14.07
CA ASP A 108 23.70 26.94 -15.18
C ASP A 108 24.60 25.70 -15.26
N GLU A 109 25.89 25.85 -14.99
CA GLU A 109 26.83 24.73 -14.93
C GLU A 109 26.52 23.81 -13.75
N LEU A 110 26.15 24.36 -12.59
CA LEU A 110 25.73 23.56 -11.45
C LEU A 110 24.48 22.73 -11.80
N GLN A 111 23.51 23.34 -12.46
CA GLN A 111 22.28 22.66 -12.87
C GLN A 111 22.55 21.53 -13.87
N THR A 112 23.44 21.74 -14.85
CA THR A 112 23.82 20.67 -15.79
C THR A 112 24.51 19.50 -15.08
N VAL A 113 25.41 19.76 -14.13
CA VAL A 113 26.06 18.71 -13.33
C VAL A 113 25.05 17.91 -12.51
N ILE A 114 24.07 18.59 -11.89
CA ILE A 114 22.99 17.92 -11.14
C ILE A 114 22.15 17.02 -12.06
N ASP A 115 21.78 17.52 -13.24
CA ASP A 115 20.97 16.76 -14.21
C ASP A 115 21.72 15.57 -14.80
N GLU A 116 23.02 15.72 -15.09
CA GLU A 116 23.88 14.62 -15.52
C GLU A 116 24.00 13.53 -14.45
N HIS A 117 24.15 13.93 -13.19
CA HIS A 117 24.19 12.99 -12.08
C HIS A 117 22.88 12.20 -11.98
N LYS A 118 21.72 12.88 -11.98
CA LYS A 118 20.39 12.25 -11.94
C LYS A 118 20.20 11.26 -13.08
N LYS A 119 20.53 11.66 -14.32
CA LYS A 119 20.47 10.76 -15.49
C LYS A 119 21.39 9.56 -15.35
N SER A 120 22.58 9.72 -14.76
CA SER A 120 23.51 8.62 -14.55
C SER A 120 23.00 7.61 -13.52
N GLU A 121 22.33 8.08 -12.46
CA GLU A 121 21.73 7.22 -11.45
C GLU A 121 20.52 6.47 -11.98
N GLU A 122 19.66 7.14 -12.76
CA GLU A 122 18.54 6.48 -13.45
C GLU A 122 19.02 5.38 -14.39
N LYS A 123 20.08 5.64 -15.17
CA LYS A 123 20.70 4.62 -16.03
C LYS A 123 21.22 3.43 -15.21
N LYS A 124 21.93 3.68 -14.10
CA LYS A 124 22.38 2.61 -13.19
C LYS A 124 21.21 1.79 -12.63
N LYS A 125 20.07 2.42 -12.31
CA LYS A 125 18.85 1.72 -11.85
C LYS A 125 18.21 0.85 -12.95
N ILE A 126 18.30 1.28 -14.21
CA ILE A 126 17.86 0.48 -15.36
C ILE A 126 18.82 -0.70 -15.57
N ASP A 127 20.13 -0.45 -15.59
CA ASP A 127 21.17 -1.47 -15.83
C ASP A 127 21.22 -2.53 -14.74
N SER A 128 21.01 -2.13 -13.47
CA SER A 128 20.89 -3.05 -12.33
C SER A 128 19.59 -3.85 -12.32
N GLY A 129 18.67 -3.59 -13.25
CA GLY A 129 17.39 -4.28 -13.34
C GLY A 129 16.40 -3.92 -12.23
N GLN A 130 16.62 -2.82 -11.51
CA GLN A 130 15.67 -2.31 -10.51
C GLN A 130 14.38 -1.82 -11.18
N ILE A 131 14.48 -1.26 -12.40
CA ILE A 131 13.33 -0.82 -13.20
C ILE A 131 13.15 -1.81 -14.37
N ILE A 132 12.16 -2.72 -14.26
CA ILE A 132 11.84 -3.68 -15.31
C ILE A 132 10.49 -3.31 -15.95
N PHE A 133 10.51 -3.02 -17.25
CA PHE A 133 9.28 -2.83 -18.02
C PHE A 133 8.65 -4.19 -18.32
N ARG A 134 7.61 -4.56 -17.56
CA ARG A 134 6.82 -5.75 -17.84
C ARG A 134 6.05 -5.55 -19.15
N LYS A 135 6.22 -6.49 -20.09
CA LYS A 135 5.43 -6.51 -21.32
C LYS A 135 3.94 -6.58 -20.96
N PRO A 136 3.08 -5.70 -21.51
CA PRO A 136 1.66 -5.77 -21.27
C PRO A 136 1.14 -7.11 -21.79
N GLU A 137 0.47 -7.86 -20.92
CA GLU A 137 -0.23 -9.07 -21.30
C GLU A 137 -1.48 -8.66 -22.07
N LYS A 138 -1.54 -9.04 -23.35
CA LYS A 138 -2.75 -8.86 -24.15
C LYS A 138 -3.85 -9.60 -23.41
N ARG A 139 -4.87 -8.87 -22.94
CA ARG A 139 -6.08 -9.47 -22.37
C ARG A 139 -6.54 -10.54 -23.36
N ALA A 140 -6.51 -11.81 -22.96
CA ALA A 140 -7.21 -12.84 -23.70
C ALA A 140 -8.68 -12.41 -23.70
N SER A 141 -9.17 -11.98 -24.86
CA SER A 141 -10.60 -11.89 -25.08
C SER A 141 -11.14 -13.27 -24.79
N THR A 142 -11.92 -13.41 -23.72
CA THR A 142 -12.78 -14.56 -23.49
C THR A 142 -13.83 -14.56 -24.60
N ASP A 143 -13.43 -14.99 -25.78
CA ASP A 143 -14.32 -15.62 -26.73
C ASP A 143 -13.67 -16.95 -27.09
N SER A 144 -14.34 -17.99 -26.66
CA SER A 144 -13.99 -19.37 -26.85
C SER A 144 -14.00 -19.71 -28.33
N ASP A 145 -12.85 -19.98 -28.93
CA ASP A 145 -12.78 -20.98 -30.01
C ASP A 145 -11.37 -21.56 -30.21
N LYS A 146 -11.36 -22.88 -30.36
CA LYS A 146 -10.22 -23.77 -30.56
C LYS A 146 -9.45 -23.43 -31.85
N LYS A 147 -8.11 -23.45 -31.81
CA LYS A 147 -7.28 -24.37 -32.62
C LYS A 147 -5.78 -24.24 -32.34
N GLU A 148 -5.11 -25.38 -32.47
CA GLU A 148 -3.70 -25.70 -32.29
C GLU A 148 -2.72 -25.00 -33.25
N GLU A 149 -1.44 -25.09 -32.86
CA GLU A 149 -0.17 -24.91 -33.57
C GLU A 149 -0.19 -24.71 -35.10
N GLU A 150 0.59 -23.73 -35.59
CA GLU A 150 1.77 -24.01 -36.43
C GLU A 150 2.65 -22.76 -36.66
N ALA A 151 3.86 -23.03 -37.14
CA ALA A 151 5.07 -22.23 -36.99
C ALA A 151 5.40 -21.22 -38.13
N LYS A 152 6.48 -20.45 -37.87
CA LYS A 152 7.45 -19.78 -38.77
C LYS A 152 7.24 -18.28 -39.11
N LYS A 153 8.29 -17.49 -38.84
CA LYS A 153 8.57 -16.11 -39.32
C LYS A 153 8.98 -16.12 -40.83
N PRO A 154 9.38 -15.02 -41.54
CA PRO A 154 9.41 -13.57 -41.22
C PRO A 154 9.07 -12.57 -42.38
N LYS A 155 9.10 -11.26 -42.04
CA LYS A 155 9.36 -10.03 -42.85
C LYS A 155 8.24 -9.31 -43.64
N ALA A 156 8.46 -7.98 -43.68
CA ALA A 156 8.05 -6.96 -44.65
C ALA A 156 6.88 -6.03 -44.27
N ASP A 157 7.28 -4.81 -43.91
CA ASP A 157 6.76 -3.48 -44.26
C ASP A 157 5.34 -3.36 -44.85
N ALA A 158 4.52 -2.51 -44.22
CA ALA A 158 3.86 -1.37 -44.87
C ALA A 158 2.78 -0.74 -43.97
N ALA A 159 3.01 0.52 -43.62
CA ALA A 159 2.04 1.61 -43.57
C ALA A 159 0.56 1.27 -43.34
N THR A 160 0.06 1.50 -42.13
CA THR A 160 -1.18 2.30 -41.96
C THR A 160 -1.20 2.91 -40.56
N MET A 161 -0.63 4.10 -40.42
CA MET A 161 -0.83 4.95 -39.24
C MET A 161 -2.31 5.35 -39.19
N LYS A 162 -3.13 4.60 -38.45
CA LYS A 162 -4.48 5.05 -38.10
C LYS A 162 -4.34 6.20 -37.11
N LYS A 163 -4.51 7.41 -37.64
CA LYS A 163 -4.69 8.68 -36.95
C LYS A 163 -5.86 8.55 -35.96
N LEU A 164 -5.58 8.16 -34.73
CA LEU A 164 -6.51 8.29 -33.62
C LEU A 164 -6.54 9.78 -33.24
N GLN A 165 -7.52 10.52 -33.78
CA GLN A 165 -7.79 11.88 -33.37
C GLN A 165 -8.40 11.84 -31.97
N SER A 166 -7.58 11.84 -30.93
CA SER A 166 -8.02 12.11 -29.56
C SER A 166 -8.17 13.61 -29.38
N SER A 167 -9.27 14.19 -29.90
CA SER A 167 -9.58 15.62 -29.78
C SER A 167 -10.04 16.05 -28.38
N LYS A 168 -9.60 15.35 -27.32
CA LYS A 168 -10.10 15.54 -25.95
C LYS A 168 -9.11 15.13 -24.87
N LEU A 169 -7.82 15.19 -25.14
CA LEU A 169 -6.78 15.01 -24.14
C LEU A 169 -6.13 16.36 -23.90
N LEU A 170 -6.65 17.10 -22.91
CA LEU A 170 -6.29 18.46 -22.49
C LEU A 170 -7.15 19.57 -23.10
N SER A 171 -8.38 19.74 -22.58
CA SER A 171 -8.97 21.07 -22.51
C SER A 171 -8.65 21.61 -21.11
N PHE A 172 -7.58 22.40 -20.98
CA PHE A 172 -7.48 23.28 -19.83
C PHE A 172 -8.61 24.30 -19.98
N GLY A 173 -9.46 24.40 -18.95
CA GLY A 173 -10.53 25.38 -18.90
C GLY A 173 -9.91 26.76 -19.05
N ASP A 174 -10.22 27.37 -20.19
CA ASP A 174 -10.20 28.81 -20.39
C ASP A 174 -11.25 29.41 -19.45
N GLU A 175 -10.85 29.63 -18.20
CA GLU A 175 -11.58 30.43 -17.21
C GLU A 175 -10.74 31.67 -16.91
N GLU A 176 -10.62 32.51 -17.94
CA GLU A 176 -10.23 33.92 -17.83
C GLU A 176 -11.30 34.74 -18.54
N ASP A 177 -12.39 35.05 -17.83
CA ASP A 177 -13.25 36.23 -18.01
C ASP A 177 -14.43 36.18 -17.02
N GLU A 178 -14.26 36.74 -15.81
CA GLU A 178 -15.09 37.80 -15.17
C GLU A 178 -14.66 38.08 -13.72
#